data_AF-A0AAJ1NG95-F1
#
_entry.id   AF-A0AAJ1NG95-F1
#
_cell.length_a   1.000
_cell.length_b   1.000
_cell.length_c   1.000
_cell.angle_alpha   90.00
_cell.angle_beta   90.00
_cell.angle_gamma   90.00
#
_symmetry.space_group_name_H-M   'P 1'
#
loop_
_entity.id
_entity.type
_entity.pdbx_description
1 polymer ?
#
loop_
_entity_poly.entity_id
_entity_poly.type
_entity_poly.pdbx_seq_one_letter_code
_entity_poly.pdbx_strand_id
1 'polypeptide(L)'
;MIKPVTEEHLKSRRHYIFERLKQPGYVNKSIQTIEQAKQEVQEHIEEMIDLLFLDAENPCLPLICASQVKGFEQHPTYRKLHSMTRPQLWDMEKEERDQILDDTLTLVNEVFHLQRTIFIMLYQEQTELLTKFYEQRPQKKSKLHFDVNDGNGFNKKEYINRIRSLRHDIRVVAFRKFNRQDEIHGDMDTIKKHYETEIEPKIKEIVSIIDPSLIELDFFFKPIIAYGMNQISLEEMIRKLEGAFIQIHNISKVEYCPTLEMTVQQCKMLLLFKETDTKSNNKKHNLKVLQ
;
A
#
# COMPACT_ATOMS: atom_id res chain seq x y z
N MET A 1 4.03 -16.07 7.22
CA MET A 1 4.90 -14.95 6.82
C MET A 1 4.05 -13.87 6.14
N ILE A 2 3.79 -12.75 6.82
CA ILE A 2 3.23 -11.55 6.18
C ILE A 2 4.37 -10.97 5.31
N LYS A 3 4.20 -11.02 3.99
CA LYS A 3 5.24 -10.78 2.96
C LYS A 3 5.96 -9.42 3.07
N PRO A 4 7.19 -9.29 2.53
CA PRO A 4 7.96 -8.03 2.42
C PRO A 4 7.24 -6.89 1.67
N VAL A 5 6.21 -7.22 0.88
CA VAL A 5 5.43 -6.29 0.04
C VAL A 5 4.76 -5.16 0.84
N THR A 6 4.29 -5.42 2.07
CA THR A 6 3.63 -4.39 2.89
C THR A 6 4.61 -3.32 3.37
N GLU A 7 5.83 -3.71 3.72
CA GLU A 7 6.82 -2.77 4.25
C GLU A 7 7.41 -1.89 3.15
N GLU A 8 7.73 -2.48 2.00
CA GLU A 8 8.20 -1.75 0.82
C GLU A 8 7.17 -0.73 0.35
N HIS A 9 5.89 -1.11 0.32
CA HIS A 9 4.81 -0.18 -0.01
C HIS A 9 4.74 0.98 0.98
N LEU A 10 4.78 0.73 2.29
CA LEU A 10 4.76 1.79 3.31
C LEU A 10 6.00 2.70 3.23
N LYS A 11 7.18 2.15 2.93
CA LYS A 11 8.41 2.93 2.68
C LYS A 11 8.26 3.83 1.46
N SER A 12 7.78 3.29 0.35
CA SER A 12 7.50 4.04 -0.88
C SER A 12 6.50 5.17 -0.65
N ARG A 13 5.44 4.93 0.14
CA ARG A 13 4.46 5.94 0.51
C ARG A 13 5.08 7.10 1.30
N ARG A 14 5.86 6.80 2.33
CA ARG A 14 6.55 7.83 3.12
C ARG A 14 7.50 8.63 2.23
N HIS A 15 8.27 7.96 1.39
CA HIS A 15 9.17 8.63 0.45
C HIS A 15 8.44 9.61 -0.45
N TYR A 16 7.33 9.20 -1.07
CA TYR A 16 6.50 10.09 -1.89
C TYR A 16 6.04 11.33 -1.12
N ILE A 17 5.54 11.15 0.11
CA ILE A 17 5.09 12.25 0.96
C ILE A 17 6.24 13.21 1.23
N PHE A 18 7.40 12.70 1.65
CA PHE A 18 8.55 13.51 2.03
C PHE A 18 9.17 14.26 0.83
N GLU A 19 9.24 13.65 -0.35
CA GLU A 19 9.70 14.34 -1.57
C GLU A 19 8.77 15.51 -1.97
N ARG A 20 7.46 15.34 -1.79
CA ARG A 20 6.49 16.42 -2.03
C ARG A 20 6.68 17.59 -1.07
N LEU A 21 7.10 17.34 0.18
CA LEU A 21 7.30 18.38 1.19
C LEU A 21 8.50 19.31 0.89
N LYS A 22 9.43 18.90 0.03
CA LYS A 22 10.56 19.72 -0.42
C LYS A 22 10.18 20.80 -1.43
N GLN A 23 8.95 20.75 -1.97
CA GLN A 23 8.49 21.69 -2.98
C GLN A 23 8.19 23.07 -2.37
N PRO A 24 8.44 24.20 -3.09
CA PRO A 24 8.33 25.56 -2.53
C PRO A 24 6.98 25.90 -1.86
N GLY A 25 5.88 25.29 -2.31
CA GLY A 25 4.54 25.50 -1.75
C GLY A 25 4.25 24.74 -0.44
N TYR A 26 5.20 23.97 0.08
CA TYR A 26 4.95 23.02 1.18
C TYR A 26 5.71 23.36 2.47
N VAL A 27 6.33 24.53 2.59
CA VAL A 27 7.15 24.92 3.77
C VAL A 27 6.42 24.69 5.09
N ASN A 28 5.25 25.30 5.30
CA ASN A 28 4.49 25.10 6.55
C ASN A 28 4.17 23.61 6.81
N LYS A 29 3.90 22.84 5.75
CA LYS A 29 3.57 21.42 5.89
C LYS A 29 4.79 20.57 6.20
N SER A 30 5.95 20.89 5.63
CA SER A 30 7.21 20.23 5.97
C SER A 30 7.52 20.38 7.45
N ILE A 31 7.34 21.58 8.01
CA ILE A 31 7.53 21.87 9.44
C ILE A 31 6.55 21.07 10.29
N GLN A 32 5.26 21.06 9.93
CA GLN A 32 4.24 20.26 10.60
C GLN A 32 4.58 18.75 10.56
N THR A 33 5.07 18.24 9.44
CA THR A 33 5.48 16.84 9.31
C THR A 33 6.71 16.52 10.14
N ILE A 34 7.69 17.42 10.26
CA ILE A 34 8.85 17.26 11.15
C ILE A 34 8.40 17.22 12.62
N GLU A 35 7.53 18.15 13.04
CA GLU A 35 6.97 18.18 14.40
C GLU A 35 6.19 16.89 14.70
N GLN A 36 5.40 16.42 13.73
CA GLN A 36 4.66 15.17 13.83
C GLN A 36 5.59 13.96 13.89
N ALA A 37 6.64 13.93 13.07
CA ALA A 37 7.62 12.84 13.08
C ALA A 37 8.34 12.72 14.41
N LYS A 38 8.71 13.86 15.01
CA LYS A 38 9.28 13.93 16.37
C LYS A 38 8.34 13.27 17.39
N GLN A 39 7.05 13.60 17.37
CA GLN A 39 6.08 13.01 18.29
C GLN A 39 5.89 11.50 18.04
N GLU A 40 5.61 11.10 16.80
CA GLU A 40 5.30 9.69 16.50
C GLU A 40 6.52 8.78 16.69
N VAL A 41 7.74 9.24 16.38
CA VAL A 41 8.97 8.46 16.65
C VAL A 41 9.15 8.23 18.15
N GLN A 42 8.99 9.25 18.97
CA GLN A 42 9.04 9.12 20.44
C GLN A 42 8.02 8.08 20.93
N GLU A 43 6.76 8.21 20.50
CA GLU A 43 5.68 7.31 20.91
C GLU A 43 5.95 5.85 20.51
N HIS A 44 6.51 5.61 19.32
CA HIS A 44 6.86 4.26 18.89
C HIS A 44 8.08 3.68 19.61
N ILE A 45 9.06 4.51 19.98
CA ILE A 45 10.19 4.07 20.82
C ILE A 45 9.67 3.66 22.21
N GLU A 46 8.80 4.47 22.82
CA GLU A 46 8.17 4.15 24.11
C GLU A 46 7.34 2.86 24.04
N GLU A 47 6.55 2.69 22.98
CA GLU A 47 5.80 1.45 22.73
C GLU A 47 6.73 0.22 22.65
N MET A 48 7.83 0.31 21.91
CA MET A 48 8.81 -0.78 21.81
C MET A 48 9.49 -1.07 23.15
N ILE A 49 9.79 -0.05 23.95
CA ILE A 49 10.33 -0.20 25.31
C ILE A 49 9.34 -0.96 26.18
N ASP A 50 8.07 -0.58 26.17
CA ASP A 50 7.03 -1.26 26.96
C ASP A 50 6.87 -2.73 26.55
N LEU A 51 6.89 -3.03 25.25
CA LEU A 51 6.83 -4.39 24.74
C LEU A 51 8.06 -5.22 25.17
N LEU A 52 9.27 -4.63 25.14
CA LEU A 52 10.48 -5.28 25.64
C LEU A 52 10.42 -5.57 27.14
N PHE A 53 9.78 -4.71 27.94
CA PHE A 53 9.57 -4.96 29.37
C PHE A 53 8.60 -6.11 29.61
N LEU A 54 7.51 -6.19 28.84
CA LEU A 54 6.52 -7.26 28.94
C LEU A 54 7.08 -8.62 28.50
N ASP A 55 8.00 -8.65 27.55
CA ASP A 55 8.69 -9.85 27.08
C ASP A 55 9.65 -10.46 28.14
N ALA A 56 10.00 -9.73 29.21
CA ALA A 56 11.06 -10.13 30.13
C ALA A 56 10.80 -11.43 30.91
N GLU A 57 9.53 -11.82 31.11
CA GLU A 57 9.17 -13.04 31.86
C GLU A 57 9.37 -14.33 31.05
N ASN A 58 9.20 -14.26 29.73
CA ASN A 58 9.38 -15.38 28.82
C ASN A 58 9.90 -14.86 27.47
N PRO A 59 11.20 -14.51 27.37
CA PRO A 59 11.70 -13.68 26.28
C PRO A 59 11.66 -14.41 24.94
N CYS A 60 10.98 -13.81 23.96
CA CYS A 60 11.04 -14.22 22.56
C CYS A 60 11.73 -13.18 21.66
N LEU A 61 11.99 -11.98 22.17
CA LEU A 61 12.69 -10.93 21.42
C LEU A 61 14.22 -11.10 21.54
N PRO A 62 14.94 -11.07 20.41
CA PRO A 62 16.40 -11.06 20.43
C PRO A 62 16.97 -9.86 21.20
N LEU A 63 18.08 -10.05 21.93
CA LEU A 63 18.77 -8.98 22.67
C LEU A 63 19.15 -7.79 21.77
N ILE A 64 19.38 -8.03 20.48
CA ILE A 64 19.67 -6.97 19.51
C ILE A 64 18.51 -5.97 19.39
N CYS A 65 17.25 -6.39 19.56
CA CYS A 65 16.10 -5.49 19.57
C CYS A 65 16.19 -4.49 20.73
N ALA A 66 16.50 -4.96 21.94
CA ALA A 66 16.69 -4.09 23.10
C ALA A 66 17.86 -3.10 22.90
N SER A 67 18.96 -3.57 22.30
CA SER A 67 20.10 -2.71 21.97
C SER A 67 19.74 -1.63 20.94
N GLN A 68 18.97 -1.99 19.90
CA GLN A 68 18.55 -1.06 18.84
C GLN A 68 17.56 -0.02 19.37
N VAL A 69 16.56 -0.44 20.15
CA VAL A 69 15.58 0.49 20.76
C VAL A 69 16.29 1.51 21.65
N LYS A 70 17.19 1.07 22.54
CA LYS A 70 18.00 1.99 23.36
C LYS A 70 18.94 2.87 22.53
N GLY A 71 19.39 2.37 21.38
CA GLY A 71 20.25 3.09 20.46
C GLY A 71 19.59 4.34 19.87
N PHE A 72 18.26 4.40 19.75
CA PHE A 72 17.58 5.55 19.16
C PHE A 72 17.77 6.85 19.97
N GLU A 73 17.86 6.79 21.30
CA GLU A 73 18.16 7.98 22.12
C GLU A 73 19.54 8.59 21.84
N GLN A 74 20.47 7.77 21.33
CA GLN A 74 21.81 8.17 20.92
C GLN A 74 21.89 8.54 19.43
N HIS A 75 20.83 8.28 18.66
CA HIS A 75 20.81 8.49 17.22
C HIS A 75 20.96 9.99 16.89
N PRO A 76 21.92 10.40 16.04
CA PRO A 76 22.20 11.81 15.76
C PRO A 76 20.97 12.58 15.27
N THR A 77 20.23 11.99 14.32
CA THR A 77 19.00 12.58 13.78
C THR A 77 17.93 12.73 14.85
N TYR A 78 17.75 11.73 15.72
CA TYR A 78 16.75 11.79 16.78
C TYR A 78 17.02 12.96 17.72
N ARG A 79 18.29 13.09 18.19
CA ARG A 79 18.72 14.20 19.04
C ARG A 79 18.55 15.56 18.37
N LYS A 80 18.98 15.65 17.11
CA LYS A 80 18.84 16.86 16.29
C LYS A 80 17.37 17.28 16.21
N LEU A 81 16.47 16.38 15.81
CA LEU A 81 15.02 16.63 15.73
C LEU A 81 14.41 17.01 17.09
N HIS A 82 14.82 16.34 18.18
CA HIS A 82 14.32 16.66 19.51
C HIS A 82 14.76 18.03 20.01
N SER A 83 15.93 18.50 19.61
CA SER A 83 16.43 19.85 19.95
C SER A 83 15.79 20.98 19.13
N MET A 84 15.24 20.68 17.95
CA MET A 84 14.70 21.68 17.05
C MET A 84 13.36 22.26 17.53
N THR A 85 13.24 23.57 17.39
CA THR A 85 12.03 24.34 17.64
C THR A 85 11.39 24.80 16.33
N ARG A 86 10.08 25.07 16.38
CA ARG A 86 9.33 25.56 15.22
C ARG A 86 9.94 26.84 14.59
N PRO A 87 10.36 27.87 15.35
CA PRO A 87 11.00 29.05 14.75
C PRO A 87 12.30 28.71 14.01
N GLN A 88 13.15 27.85 14.58
CA GLN A 88 14.38 27.41 13.91
C GLN A 88 14.12 26.69 12.59
N LEU A 89 13.02 25.94 12.48
CA LEU A 89 12.62 25.29 11.22
C LEU A 89 12.07 26.27 10.18
N TRP A 90 11.50 27.39 10.63
CA TRP A 90 10.99 28.45 9.76
C TRP A 90 12.12 29.32 9.19
N ASP A 91 13.11 29.64 10.01
CA ASP A 91 14.25 30.48 9.64
C ASP A 91 15.32 29.72 8.84
N MET A 92 15.08 28.44 8.56
CA MET A 92 16.03 27.54 7.92
C MET A 92 16.02 27.65 6.39
N GLU A 93 17.22 27.65 5.82
CA GLU A 93 17.41 27.59 4.38
C GLU A 93 16.81 26.31 3.78
N LYS A 94 16.41 26.37 2.51
CA LYS A 94 15.72 25.27 1.85
C LYS A 94 16.55 23.98 1.84
N GLU A 95 17.83 24.09 1.49
CA GLU A 95 18.74 22.95 1.39
C GLU A 95 18.90 22.23 2.74
N GLU A 96 19.00 22.98 3.83
CA GLU A 96 19.10 22.43 5.19
C GLU A 96 17.80 21.74 5.62
N ARG A 97 16.65 22.33 5.29
CA ARG A 97 15.34 21.75 5.58
C ARG A 97 15.09 20.48 4.78
N ASP A 98 15.48 20.46 3.50
CA ASP A 98 15.38 19.29 2.63
C ASP A 98 16.23 18.13 3.19
N GLN A 99 17.45 18.42 3.67
CA GLN A 99 18.30 17.42 4.32
C GLN A 99 17.68 16.89 5.62
N ILE A 100 17.06 17.75 6.44
CA ILE A 100 16.35 17.29 7.65
C ILE A 100 15.18 16.40 7.31
N LEU A 101 14.42 16.70 6.25
CA LEU A 101 13.35 15.82 5.78
C LEU A 101 13.89 14.44 5.40
N ASP A 102 15.03 14.38 4.71
CA ASP A 102 15.67 13.10 4.34
C ASP A 102 16.19 12.31 5.55
N ASP A 103 16.85 13.00 6.48
CA ASP A 103 17.31 12.41 7.74
C ASP A 103 16.10 11.88 8.53
N THR A 104 15.03 12.66 8.60
CA THR A 104 13.78 12.31 9.30
C THR A 104 13.12 11.09 8.67
N LEU A 105 13.00 11.06 7.34
CA LEU A 105 12.43 9.92 6.61
C LEU A 105 13.22 8.65 6.91
N THR A 106 14.55 8.74 6.95
CA THR A 106 15.44 7.62 7.26
C THR A 106 15.18 7.10 8.68
N LEU A 107 15.18 7.99 9.68
CA LEU A 107 14.90 7.62 11.08
C LEU A 107 13.49 7.00 11.24
N VAL A 108 12.47 7.60 10.61
CA VAL A 108 11.11 7.07 10.62
C VAL A 108 11.09 5.65 10.01
N ASN A 109 11.76 5.44 8.88
CA ASN A 109 11.83 4.10 8.27
C ASN A 109 12.48 3.06 9.19
N GLU A 110 13.54 3.43 9.90
CA GLU A 110 14.24 2.55 10.84
C GLU A 110 13.37 2.18 12.05
N VAL A 111 12.75 3.18 12.69
CA VAL A 111 11.89 3.00 13.87
C VAL A 111 10.70 2.11 13.54
N PHE A 112 9.99 2.39 12.44
CA PHE A 112 8.83 1.59 12.02
C PHE A 112 9.21 0.18 11.58
N HIS A 113 10.40 -0.01 10.99
CA HIS A 113 10.88 -1.34 10.64
C HIS A 113 11.13 -2.18 11.89
N LEU A 114 11.79 -1.62 12.90
CA LEU A 114 12.04 -2.32 14.16
C LEU A 114 10.74 -2.61 14.92
N GLN A 115 9.84 -1.62 15.01
CA GLN A 115 8.52 -1.79 15.65
C GLN A 115 7.75 -2.94 14.99
N ARG A 116 7.69 -2.97 13.66
CA ARG A 116 7.03 -4.05 12.90
C ARG A 116 7.69 -5.41 13.17
N THR A 117 9.02 -5.45 13.26
CA THR A 117 9.77 -6.68 13.53
C THR A 117 9.44 -7.23 14.91
N ILE A 118 9.46 -6.38 15.94
CA ILE A 118 9.06 -6.72 17.31
C ILE A 118 7.61 -7.22 17.33
N PHE A 119 6.69 -6.50 16.68
CA PHE A 119 5.29 -6.90 16.58
C PHE A 119 5.13 -8.30 15.96
N ILE A 120 5.83 -8.60 14.87
CA ILE A 120 5.72 -9.91 14.19
C ILE A 120 6.24 -11.03 15.08
N MET A 121 7.37 -10.84 15.76
CA MET A 121 7.95 -11.83 16.65
C MET A 121 7.01 -12.11 17.83
N LEU A 122 6.51 -11.07 18.49
CA LEU A 122 5.54 -11.22 19.58
C LEU A 122 4.22 -11.81 19.08
N TYR A 123 3.76 -11.46 17.89
CA TYR A 123 2.53 -12.04 17.34
C TYR A 123 2.69 -13.55 17.10
N GLN A 124 3.88 -14.01 16.70
CA GLN A 124 4.17 -15.42 16.43
C GLN A 124 4.32 -16.25 17.71
N GLU A 125 5.02 -15.71 18.71
CA GLU A 125 5.41 -16.47 19.90
C GLU A 125 4.55 -16.16 21.14
N GLN A 126 3.94 -14.96 21.20
CA GLN A 126 3.25 -14.42 22.39
C GLN A 126 2.00 -13.59 22.02
N THR A 127 1.14 -14.14 21.15
CA THR A 127 -0.05 -13.42 20.65
C THR A 127 -0.96 -12.90 21.76
N GLU A 128 -1.14 -13.65 22.86
CA GLU A 128 -2.00 -13.26 23.98
C GLU A 128 -1.47 -12.02 24.72
N LEU A 129 -0.16 -11.95 24.95
CA LEU A 129 0.49 -10.81 25.57
C LEU A 129 0.33 -9.57 24.68
N LEU A 130 0.61 -9.72 23.39
CA LEU A 130 0.46 -8.65 22.40
C LEU A 130 -1.00 -8.16 22.31
N THR A 131 -1.96 -9.08 22.35
CA THR A 131 -3.40 -8.75 22.31
C THR A 131 -3.80 -7.94 23.54
N LYS A 132 -3.44 -8.41 24.74
CA LYS A 132 -3.72 -7.68 26.00
C LYS A 132 -3.08 -6.29 26.01
N PHE A 133 -1.85 -6.18 25.50
CA PHE A 133 -1.14 -4.90 25.40
C PHE A 133 -1.93 -3.88 24.57
N TYR A 134 -2.41 -4.28 23.39
CA TYR A 134 -3.15 -3.37 22.50
C TYR A 134 -4.62 -3.18 22.89
N GLU A 135 -5.26 -4.12 23.59
CA GLU A 135 -6.61 -3.94 24.14
C GLU A 135 -6.65 -2.85 25.23
N GLN A 136 -5.57 -2.72 26.00
CA GLN A 136 -5.46 -1.74 27.08
C GLN A 136 -5.05 -0.34 26.59
N ARG A 137 -4.69 -0.18 25.31
CA ARG A 137 -4.19 1.07 24.75
C ARG A 137 -5.11 1.61 23.64
N PRO A 138 -5.33 2.93 23.58
CA PRO A 138 -6.02 3.53 22.44
C PRO A 138 -5.27 3.22 21.14
N GLN A 139 -5.99 2.82 20.09
CA GLN A 139 -5.39 2.65 18.76
C GLN A 139 -4.91 3.99 18.23
N LYS A 140 -3.60 4.22 18.24
CA LYS A 140 -2.98 5.36 17.56
C LYS A 140 -2.61 4.95 16.14
N LYS A 141 -3.31 5.49 15.14
CA LYS A 141 -2.89 5.37 13.74
C LYS A 141 -1.82 6.42 13.46
N SER A 142 -0.62 5.97 13.08
CA SER A 142 0.41 6.87 12.54
C SER A 142 -0.15 7.62 11.34
N LYS A 143 0.07 8.93 11.29
CA LYS A 143 -0.24 9.75 10.10
C LYS A 143 1.03 10.13 9.33
N LEU A 144 2.15 9.46 9.57
CA LEU A 144 3.34 9.56 8.71
C LEU A 144 3.21 8.69 7.45
N HIS A 145 2.34 7.68 7.45
CA HIS A 145 2.08 6.84 6.27
C HIS A 145 1.04 7.42 5.29
N PHE A 146 0.31 8.45 5.73
CA PHE A 146 -0.86 8.99 5.05
C PHE A 146 -0.85 10.51 5.14
N ASP A 147 -1.05 11.20 4.02
CA ASP A 147 -1.37 12.62 4.06
C ASP A 147 -2.89 12.78 3.95
N VAL A 148 -3.53 13.38 4.96
CA VAL A 148 -4.98 13.59 4.99
C VAL A 148 -5.49 14.42 3.80
N ASN A 149 -4.63 15.26 3.21
CA ASN A 149 -4.96 16.03 2.01
C ASN A 149 -5.10 15.14 0.76
N ASP A 150 -4.56 13.92 0.80
CA ASP A 150 -4.74 12.93 -0.27
C ASP A 150 -6.10 12.21 -0.16
N GLY A 151 -6.99 12.64 0.75
CA GLY A 151 -8.35 12.09 0.90
C GLY A 151 -9.27 12.32 -0.31
N ASN A 152 -8.84 13.12 -1.28
CA ASN A 152 -9.49 13.25 -2.59
C ASN A 152 -9.06 12.16 -3.60
N GLY A 153 -8.01 11.41 -3.30
CA GLY A 153 -7.42 10.41 -4.19
C GLY A 153 -6.77 11.02 -5.44
N PHE A 154 -6.42 10.17 -6.39
CA PHE A 154 -5.86 10.58 -7.68
C PHE A 154 -6.95 11.12 -8.65
N ASN A 155 -6.53 11.72 -9.77
CA ASN A 155 -7.41 12.31 -10.78
C ASN A 155 -8.27 11.26 -11.53
N LYS A 156 -9.42 10.87 -10.94
CA LYS A 156 -10.35 9.92 -11.54
C LYS A 156 -10.82 10.30 -12.95
N LYS A 157 -11.06 11.59 -13.21
CA LYS A 157 -11.69 12.05 -14.47
C LYS A 157 -10.84 11.71 -15.68
N GLU A 158 -9.53 11.86 -15.54
CA GLU A 158 -8.56 11.53 -16.58
C GLU A 158 -8.64 10.06 -16.99
N TYR A 159 -8.57 9.14 -16.03
CA TYR A 159 -8.59 7.71 -16.33
C TYR A 159 -9.95 7.22 -16.82
N ILE A 160 -11.07 7.80 -16.35
CA ILE A 160 -12.39 7.52 -16.93
C ILE A 160 -12.44 7.92 -18.40
N ASN A 161 -11.81 9.02 -18.80
CA ASN A 161 -11.70 9.39 -20.20
C ASN A 161 -10.85 8.38 -21.00
N ARG A 162 -9.75 7.89 -20.44
CA ARG A 162 -8.93 6.82 -21.06
C ARG A 162 -9.70 5.50 -21.20
N ILE A 163 -10.52 5.14 -20.22
CA ILE A 163 -11.43 3.98 -20.33
C ILE A 163 -12.42 4.20 -21.47
N ARG A 164 -13.01 5.38 -21.58
CA ARG A 164 -13.98 5.69 -22.67
C ARG A 164 -13.34 5.69 -24.05
N SER A 165 -12.07 6.06 -24.20
CA SER A 165 -11.39 6.04 -25.50
C SER A 165 -11.24 4.63 -26.06
N LEU A 166 -11.30 3.58 -25.22
CA LEU A 166 -11.31 2.18 -25.68
C LEU A 166 -12.44 1.87 -26.66
N ARG A 167 -13.53 2.65 -26.67
CA ARG A 167 -14.63 2.49 -27.64
C ARG A 167 -14.17 2.62 -29.09
N HIS A 168 -13.10 3.37 -29.32
CA HIS A 168 -12.58 3.68 -30.65
C HIS A 168 -11.18 3.09 -30.86
N ASP A 169 -10.65 2.33 -29.90
CA ASP A 169 -9.31 1.77 -30.01
C ASP A 169 -9.31 0.52 -30.91
N ILE A 170 -8.45 0.53 -31.92
CA ILE A 170 -8.35 -0.55 -32.90
C ILE A 170 -7.99 -1.90 -32.26
N ARG A 171 -7.24 -1.90 -31.15
CA ARG A 171 -6.80 -3.12 -30.47
C ARG A 171 -7.96 -3.84 -29.81
N VAL A 172 -8.94 -3.10 -29.28
CA VAL A 172 -10.17 -3.65 -28.72
C VAL A 172 -10.97 -4.37 -29.82
N VAL A 173 -11.15 -3.73 -30.97
CA VAL A 173 -11.85 -4.33 -32.11
C VAL A 173 -11.10 -5.55 -32.66
N ALA A 174 -9.77 -5.44 -32.79
CA ALA A 174 -8.92 -6.53 -33.24
C ALA A 174 -8.98 -7.74 -32.29
N PHE A 175 -8.97 -7.49 -30.97
CA PHE A 175 -9.09 -8.54 -29.96
C PHE A 175 -10.39 -9.34 -30.09
N ARG A 176 -11.53 -8.68 -30.34
CA ARG A 176 -12.81 -9.39 -30.57
C ARG A 176 -12.79 -10.23 -31.84
N LYS A 177 -12.15 -9.75 -32.91
CA LYS A 177 -12.02 -10.54 -34.16
C LYS A 177 -11.12 -11.75 -33.95
N PHE A 178 -10.00 -11.57 -33.26
CA PHE A 178 -9.06 -12.62 -32.90
C PHE A 178 -9.75 -13.77 -32.14
N ASN A 179 -10.47 -13.44 -31.06
CA ASN A 179 -11.16 -14.46 -30.24
C ASN A 179 -12.33 -15.17 -30.95
N ARG A 180 -12.88 -14.60 -32.04
CA ARG A 180 -13.93 -15.26 -32.83
C ARG A 180 -13.39 -16.33 -33.77
N GLN A 181 -12.09 -16.29 -34.06
CA GLN A 181 -11.44 -17.22 -34.99
C GLN A 181 -10.80 -18.41 -34.27
N ASP A 182 -10.60 -18.28 -32.95
CA ASP A 182 -10.00 -19.31 -32.11
C ASP A 182 -11.07 -20.27 -31.56
N GLU A 183 -11.30 -21.38 -32.24
CA GLU A 183 -11.85 -22.58 -31.58
C GLU A 183 -10.70 -23.34 -30.91
N ILE A 184 -10.49 -23.07 -29.62
CA ILE A 184 -9.44 -23.74 -28.85
C ILE A 184 -9.94 -25.12 -28.43
N HIS A 185 -9.44 -26.16 -29.10
CA HIS A 185 -9.66 -27.56 -28.74
C HIS A 185 -8.40 -28.13 -28.11
N GLY A 186 -8.50 -28.69 -26.91
CA GLY A 186 -7.36 -29.26 -26.20
C GLY A 186 -7.64 -29.59 -24.75
N ASP A 187 -6.66 -30.19 -24.08
CA ASP A 187 -6.67 -30.36 -22.63
C ASP A 187 -6.45 -29.02 -21.91
N MET A 188 -6.62 -29.03 -20.58
CA MET A 188 -6.48 -27.83 -19.76
C MET A 188 -5.10 -27.16 -19.88
N ASP A 189 -4.04 -27.95 -20.08
CA ASP A 189 -2.68 -27.41 -20.22
C ASP A 189 -2.51 -26.68 -21.56
N THR A 190 -3.10 -27.20 -22.62
CA THR A 190 -3.13 -26.57 -23.94
C THR A 190 -3.91 -25.25 -23.89
N ILE A 191 -5.09 -25.24 -23.25
CA ILE A 191 -5.92 -24.04 -23.08
C ILE A 191 -5.19 -22.99 -22.25
N LYS A 192 -4.56 -23.40 -21.15
CA LYS A 192 -3.78 -22.51 -20.28
C LYS A 192 -2.62 -21.88 -21.02
N LYS A 193 -1.84 -22.69 -21.76
CA LYS A 193 -0.71 -22.19 -22.55
C LYS A 193 -1.16 -21.17 -23.59
N HIS A 194 -2.24 -21.46 -24.33
CA HIS A 194 -2.81 -20.52 -25.30
C HIS A 194 -3.24 -19.20 -24.64
N TYR A 195 -3.89 -19.28 -23.47
CA TYR A 195 -4.26 -18.08 -22.73
C TYR A 195 -3.03 -17.24 -22.38
N GLU A 196 -2.00 -17.85 -21.79
CA GLU A 196 -0.78 -17.16 -21.34
C GLU A 196 0.04 -16.56 -22.51
N THR A 197 0.07 -17.24 -23.67
CA THR A 197 0.90 -16.81 -24.81
C THR A 197 0.21 -15.89 -25.80
N GLU A 198 -1.09 -16.08 -26.04
CA GLU A 198 -1.81 -15.38 -27.12
C GLU A 198 -2.83 -14.37 -26.59
N ILE A 199 -3.57 -14.72 -25.53
CA ILE A 199 -4.73 -13.96 -25.04
C ILE A 199 -4.29 -12.89 -24.03
N GLU A 200 -3.55 -13.30 -23.00
CA GLU A 200 -3.12 -12.44 -21.90
C GLU A 200 -2.29 -11.23 -22.38
N PRO A 201 -1.32 -11.36 -23.30
CA PRO A 201 -0.56 -10.21 -23.79
C PRO A 201 -1.44 -9.14 -24.45
N LYS A 202 -2.45 -9.55 -25.23
CA LYS A 202 -3.40 -8.63 -25.88
C LYS A 202 -4.28 -7.92 -24.87
N ILE A 203 -4.70 -8.62 -23.82
CA ILE A 203 -5.47 -8.01 -22.72
C ILE A 203 -4.61 -6.99 -21.98
N LYS A 204 -3.36 -7.34 -21.63
CA LYS A 204 -2.42 -6.43 -20.97
C LYS A 204 -2.16 -5.17 -21.80
N GLU A 205 -2.06 -5.31 -23.12
CA GLU A 205 -1.94 -4.18 -24.03
C GLU A 205 -3.17 -3.26 -23.95
N ILE A 206 -4.38 -3.81 -23.98
CA ILE A 206 -5.63 -3.04 -23.85
C ILE A 206 -5.71 -2.32 -22.48
N VAL A 207 -5.37 -3.01 -21.39
CA VAL A 207 -5.37 -2.43 -20.04
C VAL A 207 -4.36 -1.29 -19.94
N SER A 208 -3.19 -1.44 -20.57
CA SER A 208 -2.12 -0.43 -20.55
C SER A 208 -2.48 0.88 -21.26
N ILE A 209 -3.54 0.90 -22.08
CA ILE A 209 -4.12 2.12 -22.66
C ILE A 209 -4.75 3.00 -21.57
N ILE A 210 -5.36 2.36 -20.56
CA ILE A 210 -5.89 3.05 -19.40
C ILE A 210 -4.71 3.51 -18.54
N ASP A 211 -3.94 2.54 -18.06
CA ASP A 211 -2.67 2.78 -17.36
C ASP A 211 -1.90 1.45 -17.20
N PRO A 212 -0.57 1.41 -17.42
CA PRO A 212 0.23 0.21 -17.26
C PRO A 212 0.17 -0.40 -15.86
N SER A 213 0.00 0.40 -14.80
CA SER A 213 -0.05 -0.13 -13.44
C SER A 213 -1.26 -1.06 -13.20
N LEU A 214 -2.32 -0.92 -13.98
CA LEU A 214 -3.54 -1.72 -13.83
C LEU A 214 -3.38 -3.18 -14.30
N ILE A 215 -2.30 -3.51 -15.02
CA ILE A 215 -2.05 -4.89 -15.48
C ILE A 215 -1.86 -5.87 -14.32
N GLU A 216 -1.52 -5.36 -13.13
CA GLU A 216 -1.34 -6.15 -11.91
C GLU A 216 -2.66 -6.52 -11.23
N LEU A 217 -3.80 -6.10 -11.79
CA LEU A 217 -5.13 -6.24 -11.20
C LEU A 217 -6.06 -7.01 -12.16
N ASP A 218 -6.18 -8.31 -11.94
CA ASP A 218 -6.95 -9.26 -12.77
C ASP A 218 -8.42 -8.86 -12.99
N PHE A 219 -9.00 -8.03 -12.13
CA PHE A 219 -10.38 -7.59 -12.29
C PHE A 219 -10.61 -6.66 -13.50
N PHE A 220 -9.56 -6.07 -14.09
CA PHE A 220 -9.67 -5.39 -15.39
C PHE A 220 -9.67 -6.34 -16.58
N PHE A 221 -9.20 -7.58 -16.40
CA PHE A 221 -9.08 -8.54 -17.50
C PHE A 221 -10.44 -9.15 -17.82
N LYS A 222 -11.22 -9.49 -16.77
CA LYS A 222 -12.51 -10.18 -16.93
C LYS A 222 -13.48 -9.49 -17.89
N PRO A 223 -13.72 -8.16 -17.82
CA PRO A 223 -14.58 -7.49 -18.79
C PRO A 223 -14.05 -7.57 -20.22
N ILE A 224 -12.73 -7.44 -20.40
CA ILE A 224 -12.09 -7.49 -21.72
C ILE A 224 -12.21 -8.89 -22.32
N ILE A 225 -11.92 -9.93 -21.54
CA ILE A 225 -12.10 -11.34 -21.94
C ILE A 225 -13.55 -11.60 -22.36
N ALA A 226 -14.53 -11.22 -21.51
CA ALA A 226 -15.94 -11.43 -21.81
C ALA A 226 -16.38 -10.72 -23.10
N TYR A 227 -15.82 -9.54 -23.38
CA TYR A 227 -16.06 -8.85 -24.65
C TYR A 227 -15.42 -9.58 -25.84
N GLY A 228 -14.18 -10.03 -25.70
CA GLY A 228 -13.48 -10.83 -26.72
C GLY A 228 -14.23 -12.10 -27.07
N MET A 229 -14.72 -12.81 -26.05
CA MET A 229 -15.54 -14.02 -26.17
C MET A 229 -16.99 -13.76 -26.59
N ASN A 230 -17.34 -12.53 -26.96
CA ASN A 230 -18.68 -12.15 -27.41
C ASN A 230 -19.80 -12.40 -26.37
N GLN A 231 -19.45 -12.44 -25.07
CA GLN A 231 -20.39 -12.63 -23.96
C GLN A 231 -21.06 -11.32 -23.52
N ILE A 232 -20.39 -10.18 -23.74
CA ILE A 232 -20.91 -8.85 -23.43
C ILE A 232 -20.69 -7.88 -24.60
N SER A 233 -21.47 -6.79 -24.63
CA SER A 233 -21.25 -5.71 -25.60
C SER A 233 -20.03 -4.85 -25.24
N LEU A 234 -19.58 -4.03 -26.20
CA LEU A 234 -18.50 -3.07 -25.96
C LEU A 234 -18.90 -2.09 -24.86
N GLU A 235 -20.13 -1.58 -24.92
CA GLU A 235 -20.69 -0.64 -23.96
C GLU A 235 -20.75 -1.23 -22.56
N GLU A 236 -21.10 -2.51 -22.44
CA GLU A 236 -21.11 -3.21 -21.16
C GLU A 236 -19.68 -3.42 -20.63
N MET A 237 -18.71 -3.76 -21.48
CA MET A 237 -17.30 -3.83 -21.11
C MET A 237 -16.82 -2.49 -20.52
N ILE A 238 -17.07 -1.39 -21.23
CA ILE A 238 -16.71 -0.04 -20.79
C ILE A 238 -17.33 0.27 -19.44
N ARG A 239 -18.64 0.01 -19.27
CA ARG A 239 -19.34 0.23 -18.00
C ARG A 239 -18.73 -0.57 -16.84
N LYS A 240 -18.36 -1.83 -17.07
CA LYS A 240 -17.71 -2.67 -16.05
C LYS A 240 -16.32 -2.17 -15.68
N LEU A 241 -15.52 -1.73 -16.67
CA LEU A 241 -14.21 -1.12 -16.44
C LEU A 241 -14.33 0.19 -15.65
N GLU A 242 -15.27 1.07 -16.01
CA GLU A 242 -15.56 2.30 -15.25
C GLU A 242 -15.97 1.97 -13.81
N GLY A 243 -16.85 0.99 -13.62
CA GLY A 243 -17.28 0.53 -12.29
C GLY A 243 -16.13 0.03 -11.42
N ALA A 244 -15.25 -0.82 -11.98
CA ALA A 244 -14.05 -1.28 -11.28
C ALA A 244 -13.12 -0.12 -10.93
N PHE A 245 -12.95 0.84 -11.85
CA PHE A 245 -12.09 1.99 -11.64
C PHE A 245 -12.62 2.96 -10.58
N ILE A 246 -13.94 3.14 -10.49
CA ILE A 246 -14.59 3.90 -9.41
C ILE A 246 -14.30 3.26 -8.04
N GLN A 247 -14.31 1.92 -7.96
CA GLN A 247 -13.97 1.22 -6.71
C GLN A 247 -12.51 1.45 -6.31
N ILE A 248 -11.57 1.36 -7.27
CA ILE A 248 -10.16 1.72 -7.01
C ILE A 248 -10.04 3.15 -6.50
N HIS A 249 -10.71 4.10 -7.14
CA HIS A 249 -10.66 5.48 -6.69
C HIS A 249 -11.23 5.65 -5.27
N ASN A 250 -12.31 4.96 -4.91
CA ASN A 250 -12.82 5.00 -3.54
C ASN A 250 -11.80 4.43 -2.53
N ILE A 251 -11.09 3.35 -2.88
CA ILE A 251 -9.98 2.83 -2.08
C ILE A 251 -8.90 3.91 -1.91
N SER A 252 -8.53 4.62 -2.99
CA SER A 252 -7.52 5.68 -2.92
C SER A 252 -7.88 6.79 -1.92
N LYS A 253 -9.18 7.11 -1.78
CA LYS A 253 -9.63 8.11 -0.81
C LYS A 253 -9.53 7.61 0.63
N VAL A 254 -9.99 6.39 0.88
CA VAL A 254 -10.01 5.79 2.23
C VAL A 254 -8.58 5.54 2.71
N GLU A 255 -7.71 5.11 1.81
CA GLU A 255 -6.32 4.74 2.09
C GLU A 255 -5.35 5.89 1.83
N TYR A 256 -5.85 7.11 1.53
CA TYR A 256 -5.06 8.31 1.24
C TYR A 256 -3.92 8.06 0.23
N CYS A 257 -4.24 7.39 -0.88
CA CYS A 257 -3.32 7.13 -1.98
C CYS A 257 -3.40 8.27 -3.01
N PRO A 258 -2.35 9.10 -3.16
CA PRO A 258 -2.37 10.24 -4.07
C PRO A 258 -2.25 9.87 -5.55
N THR A 259 -1.70 8.69 -5.86
CA THR A 259 -1.50 8.22 -7.24
C THR A 259 -2.20 6.89 -7.50
N LEU A 260 -2.37 6.57 -8.79
CA LEU A 260 -2.97 5.30 -9.20
C LEU A 260 -2.07 4.12 -8.81
N GLU A 261 -0.75 4.23 -9.05
CA GLU A 261 0.24 3.18 -8.78
C GLU A 261 0.25 2.82 -7.28
N MET A 262 0.22 3.82 -6.41
CA MET A 262 0.12 3.60 -4.97
C MET A 262 -1.19 2.91 -4.60
N THR A 263 -2.29 3.29 -5.25
CA THR A 263 -3.59 2.62 -5.04
C THR A 263 -3.57 1.18 -5.54
N VAL A 264 -2.90 0.89 -6.67
CA VAL A 264 -2.74 -0.47 -7.19
C VAL A 264 -1.98 -1.34 -6.18
N GLN A 265 -0.87 -0.87 -5.64
CA GLN A 265 -0.12 -1.62 -4.62
C GLN A 265 -0.95 -1.84 -3.35
N GLN A 266 -1.73 -0.83 -2.93
CA GLN A 266 -2.67 -0.96 -1.82
C GLN A 266 -3.75 -2.03 -2.11
N CYS A 267 -4.33 -2.03 -3.31
CA CYS A 267 -5.29 -3.06 -3.75
C CYS A 267 -4.69 -4.47 -3.68
N LYS A 268 -3.46 -4.65 -4.17
CA LYS A 268 -2.75 -5.94 -4.09
C LYS A 268 -2.57 -6.40 -2.65
N MET A 269 -2.21 -5.49 -1.76
CA MET A 269 -2.09 -5.78 -0.34
C MET A 269 -3.43 -6.23 0.26
N LEU A 270 -4.53 -5.51 -0.02
CA LEU A 270 -5.87 -5.85 0.46
C LEU A 270 -6.36 -7.21 -0.08
N LEU A 271 -6.05 -7.53 -1.34
CA LEU A 271 -6.39 -8.83 -1.94
C LEU A 271 -5.61 -9.97 -1.28
N LEU A 272 -4.31 -9.78 -1.00
CA LEU A 272 -3.49 -10.76 -0.27
C LEU A 272 -4.07 -11.05 1.13
N PHE A 273 -4.54 -10.02 1.85
CA PHE A 273 -5.16 -10.21 3.16
C PHE A 273 -6.45 -11.04 3.09
N LYS A 274 -7.30 -10.77 2.08
CA LYS A 274 -8.53 -11.54 1.86
C LYS A 274 -8.26 -13.02 1.57
N GLU A 275 -7.22 -13.32 0.80
CA GLU A 275 -6.80 -14.70 0.51
C GLU A 275 -6.20 -15.41 1.73
N THR A 276 -5.48 -14.69 2.60
CA THR A 276 -4.98 -15.27 3.86
C THR A 276 -6.09 -15.51 4.87
N ASP A 277 -7.10 -14.63 4.94
CA ASP A 277 -8.27 -14.80 5.82
C ASP A 277 -9.13 -15.97 5.39
N THR A 278 -9.33 -16.17 4.09
CA THR A 278 -10.05 -17.35 3.56
C THR A 278 -9.31 -18.66 3.83
N LYS A 279 -7.97 -18.66 3.75
CA LYS A 279 -7.14 -19.82 4.15
C LYS A 279 -7.14 -20.07 5.67
N SER A 280 -7.21 -19.02 6.47
CA SER A 280 -7.31 -19.09 7.93
C SER A 280 -8.70 -19.58 8.39
N ASN A 281 -9.76 -19.15 7.71
CA ASN A 281 -11.14 -19.61 7.95
C ASN A 281 -11.36 -21.08 7.57
N ASN A 282 -10.63 -21.62 6.59
CA ASN A 282 -10.63 -23.06 6.30
C ASN A 282 -9.89 -23.90 7.37
N LYS A 283 -9.04 -23.28 8.20
CA LYS A 283 -8.51 -23.91 9.44
C LYS A 283 -9.44 -23.72 10.65
N LYS A 284 -10.39 -22.78 10.59
CA LYS A 284 -11.39 -22.51 11.63
C LYS A 284 -12.81 -22.88 11.17
N HIS A 285 -12.98 -24.02 10.51
CA HIS A 285 -14.30 -24.67 10.46
C HIS A 285 -14.64 -25.28 11.83
N ASN A 286 -14.92 -24.38 12.76
CA ASN A 286 -15.79 -24.54 13.92
C ASN A 286 -16.04 -23.14 14.45
N LEU A 287 -16.94 -22.42 13.79
CA LEU A 287 -17.97 -21.61 14.44
C LEU A 287 -18.84 -21.00 13.33
N LYS A 288 -20.05 -21.57 13.25
CA LYS A 288 -21.17 -20.98 12.53
C LYS A 288 -21.39 -19.55 13.00
N VAL A 289 -21.85 -18.74 12.07
CA VAL A 289 -23.02 -17.85 12.14
C VAL A 289 -22.65 -16.52 11.48
N LEU A 290 -23.28 -16.27 10.33
CA LEU A 290 -24.18 -15.12 10.18
C LEU A 290 -24.98 -15.33 8.88
N GLN A 291 -26.28 -15.50 9.07
CA GLN A 291 -27.31 -15.18 8.08
C GLN A 291 -27.27 -13.68 7.78
#